data_AF-A0A9D2F2W9-F1
#
_entry.id   AF-A0A9D2F2W9-F1
#
_cell.length_a   1.000
_cell.length_b   1.000
_cell.length_c   1.000
_cell.angle_alpha   90.00
_cell.angle_beta   90.00
_cell.angle_gamma   90.00
#
_symmetry.space_group_name_H-M   'P 1'
#
loop_
_entity.id
_entity.type
_entity.pdbx_description
1 polymer ?
#
loop_
_entity_poly.entity_id
_entity_poly.type
_entity_poly.pdbx_seq_one_letter_code
_entity_poly.pdbx_strand_id
1 'polypeptide(L)'
;TDVLFNLMDSHDTDRLFTRSGSEDAFFQQLALLFTLPGSPCIYYGTEVALPGGHDPDCRRCMPWDKMNTPENQQRIDQLRRLIALRRTLPELRDGMPVFRQAPGARQVWYCRGRVEVLLNAGTTPWELCPEKEVLLARGLTGNRLAPGGICIRR
;
A
#
# COMPACT_ATOMS: atom_id res chain seq x y z
N THR A 1 5.34 21.64 -13.89
CA THR A 1 5.45 20.21 -14.21
C THR A 1 4.11 19.59 -13.92
N ASP A 2 3.50 18.96 -14.92
CA ASP A 2 2.24 18.25 -14.72
C ASP A 2 2.49 16.98 -13.90
N VAL A 3 1.67 16.75 -12.89
CA VAL A 3 1.74 15.56 -12.05
C VAL A 3 0.42 14.81 -12.15
N LEU A 4 0.49 13.48 -12.29
CA LEU A 4 -0.69 12.64 -12.27
C LEU A 4 -1.37 12.73 -10.90
N PHE A 5 -2.69 12.83 -10.87
CA PHE A 5 -3.49 12.69 -9.66
C PHE A 5 -3.92 11.23 -9.53
N ASN A 6 -3.31 10.50 -8.59
CA ASN A 6 -3.50 9.06 -8.44
C ASN A 6 -4.49 8.78 -7.32
N LEU A 7 -5.45 7.91 -7.58
CA LEU A 7 -6.42 7.42 -6.61
C LEU A 7 -6.77 5.97 -6.95
N MET A 8 -7.17 5.21 -5.93
CA MET A 8 -7.57 3.80 -6.08
C MET A 8 -9.09 3.62 -5.99
N ASP A 9 -9.78 4.58 -5.38
CA ASP A 9 -11.23 4.65 -5.25
C ASP A 9 -11.71 6.11 -5.16
N SER A 10 -13.00 6.31 -5.42
CA SER A 10 -13.67 7.62 -5.34
C SER A 10 -15.15 7.48 -4.97
N HIS A 11 -15.88 8.59 -5.02
CA HIS A 11 -17.34 8.63 -4.87
C HIS A 11 -18.13 8.04 -6.05
N ASP A 12 -17.43 7.60 -7.11
CA ASP A 12 -18.00 7.04 -8.34
C ASP A 12 -17.51 5.60 -8.61
N THR A 13 -16.79 4.98 -7.67
CA THR A 13 -16.32 3.60 -7.78
C THR A 13 -16.68 2.82 -6.53
N ASP A 14 -16.63 1.49 -6.62
CA ASP A 14 -16.60 0.66 -5.41
C ASP A 14 -15.40 1.08 -4.55
N ARG A 15 -15.56 0.99 -3.22
CA ARG A 15 -14.49 1.34 -2.27
C ARG A 15 -13.33 0.37 -2.42
N LEU A 16 -12.11 0.87 -2.19
CA LEU A 16 -10.88 0.12 -2.38
C LEU A 16 -10.91 -1.21 -1.60
N PHE A 17 -11.29 -1.17 -0.33
CA PHE A 17 -11.33 -2.37 0.52
C PHE A 17 -12.27 -3.46 -0.04
N THR A 18 -13.45 -3.07 -0.52
CA THR A 18 -14.40 -4.00 -1.16
C THR A 18 -13.82 -4.64 -2.42
N ARG A 19 -13.13 -3.85 -3.26
CA ARG A 19 -12.48 -4.37 -4.48
C ARG A 19 -11.24 -5.21 -4.20
N SER A 20 -10.51 -4.92 -3.12
CA SER A 20 -9.28 -5.64 -2.75
C SER A 20 -9.56 -7.08 -2.33
N GLY A 21 -10.73 -7.36 -1.74
CA GLY A 21 -11.14 -8.70 -1.30
C GLY A 21 -10.39 -9.24 -0.07
N SER A 22 -9.28 -8.63 0.32
CA SER A 22 -8.57 -8.91 1.57
C SER A 22 -7.83 -7.67 2.05
N GLU A 23 -7.55 -7.64 3.36
CA GLU A 23 -6.74 -6.56 3.97
C GLU A 23 -5.29 -6.56 3.44
N ASP A 24 -4.77 -7.74 3.07
CA ASP A 24 -3.46 -7.88 2.47
C ASP A 24 -3.37 -7.16 1.12
N ALA A 25 -4.30 -7.48 0.22
CA ALA A 25 -4.37 -6.85 -1.09
C ALA A 25 -4.66 -5.34 -0.99
N PHE A 26 -5.43 -4.93 0.02
CA PHE A 26 -5.73 -3.54 0.32
C PHE A 26 -4.45 -2.75 0.65
N PHE A 27 -3.64 -3.23 1.60
CA PHE A 27 -2.39 -2.55 1.93
C PHE A 27 -1.34 -2.65 0.82
N GLN A 28 -1.34 -3.70 0.00
CA GLN A 28 -0.46 -3.79 -1.18
C GLN A 28 -0.79 -2.70 -2.21
N GLN A 29 -2.08 -2.44 -2.45
CA GLN A 29 -2.53 -1.36 -3.34
C GLN A 29 -2.20 0.03 -2.77
N LEU A 30 -2.38 0.23 -1.47
CA LEU A 30 -1.96 1.47 -0.81
C LEU A 30 -0.43 1.66 -0.89
N ALA A 31 0.35 0.61 -0.68
CA ALA A 31 1.80 0.66 -0.85
C ALA A 31 2.16 1.16 -2.26
N LEU A 32 1.56 0.60 -3.32
CA LEU A 32 1.76 1.10 -4.69
C LEU A 32 1.38 2.57 -4.85
N LEU A 33 0.20 2.98 -4.36
CA LEU A 33 -0.28 4.36 -4.44
C LEU A 33 0.73 5.36 -3.85
N PHE A 34 1.32 5.04 -2.69
CA PHE A 34 2.26 5.92 -1.99
C PHE A 34 3.70 5.83 -2.48
N THR A 35 4.07 4.82 -3.26
CA THR A 35 5.46 4.58 -3.71
C THR A 35 5.67 4.74 -5.22
N LEU A 36 4.59 4.89 -6.02
CA LEU A 36 4.65 5.25 -7.44
C LEU A 36 4.67 6.79 -7.66
N PRO A 37 5.08 7.27 -8.86
CA PRO A 37 5.09 8.70 -9.19
C PRO A 37 3.67 9.28 -9.28
N GLY A 38 3.52 10.57 -8.98
CA GLY A 38 2.24 11.29 -8.98
C GLY A 38 1.83 11.80 -7.59
N SER A 39 0.67 12.41 -7.49
CA SER A 39 0.08 12.88 -6.23
C SER A 39 -0.96 11.88 -5.74
N PRO A 40 -0.68 11.10 -4.67
CA PRO A 40 -1.65 10.15 -4.15
C PRO A 40 -2.80 10.87 -3.44
N CYS A 41 -4.01 10.38 -3.68
CA CYS A 41 -5.23 10.77 -3.00
C CYS A 41 -5.95 9.52 -2.49
N ILE A 42 -6.49 9.61 -1.28
CA ILE A 42 -7.35 8.59 -0.69
C ILE A 42 -8.75 9.17 -0.52
N TYR A 43 -9.77 8.34 -0.66
CA TYR A 43 -11.15 8.70 -0.36
C TYR A 43 -11.45 8.54 1.14
N TYR A 44 -12.36 9.34 1.70
CA TYR A 44 -12.64 9.29 3.14
C TYR A 44 -13.11 7.89 3.55
N GLY A 45 -12.66 7.42 4.70
CA GLY A 45 -12.95 6.07 5.19
C GLY A 45 -12.00 5.00 4.66
N THR A 46 -11.17 5.29 3.65
CA THR A 46 -10.10 4.36 3.22
C THR A 46 -9.10 4.13 4.36
N GLU A 47 -8.83 5.13 5.19
CA GLU A 47 -7.95 5.01 6.36
C GLU A 47 -8.42 3.99 7.41
N VAL A 48 -9.71 3.65 7.43
CA VAL A 48 -10.32 2.63 8.28
C VAL A 48 -10.84 1.43 7.49
N ALA A 49 -10.44 1.30 6.22
CA ALA A 49 -10.87 0.25 5.31
C ALA A 49 -12.41 0.13 5.19
N LEU A 50 -13.11 1.27 5.13
CA LEU A 50 -14.56 1.32 5.00
C LEU A 50 -15.02 0.53 3.75
N PRO A 51 -15.86 -0.51 3.88
CA PRO A 51 -16.40 -1.23 2.73
C PRO A 51 -17.57 -0.48 2.08
N GLY A 52 -17.78 -0.71 0.79
CA GLY A 52 -18.92 -0.24 0.01
C GLY A 52 -18.78 -0.60 -1.46
N GLY A 53 -19.88 -1.04 -2.09
CA GLY A 53 -19.99 -1.25 -3.54
C GLY A 53 -20.17 0.07 -4.29
N HIS A 54 -20.82 0.03 -5.46
CA HIS A 54 -21.00 1.20 -6.32
C HIS A 54 -21.93 2.25 -5.70
N ASP A 55 -21.99 3.46 -6.28
CA ASP A 55 -22.91 4.54 -5.86
C ASP A 55 -24.35 3.98 -5.74
N PRO A 56 -25.06 4.15 -4.59
CA PRO A 56 -24.72 5.00 -3.42
C PRO A 56 -23.95 4.33 -2.28
N ASP A 57 -23.63 3.06 -2.38
CA ASP A 57 -22.99 2.31 -1.29
C ASP A 57 -21.54 2.76 -1.01
N CYS A 58 -20.84 3.31 -1.99
CA CYS A 58 -19.55 3.96 -1.78
C CYS A 58 -19.65 5.26 -0.94
N ARG A 59 -20.85 5.78 -0.68
CA ARG A 59 -21.08 7.05 0.04
C ARG A 59 -21.59 6.87 1.48
N ARG A 60 -21.33 5.71 2.09
CA ARG A 60 -21.65 5.44 3.51
C ARG A 60 -21.06 6.48 4.47
N CYS A 61 -21.80 6.77 5.53
CA CYS A 61 -21.34 7.65 6.60
C CYS A 61 -20.06 7.11 7.26
N MET A 62 -19.17 8.03 7.64
CA MET A 62 -17.95 7.72 8.37
C MET A 62 -18.28 7.15 9.77
N PRO A 63 -17.71 6.01 10.19
CA PRO A 63 -17.98 5.39 11.48
C PRO A 63 -17.17 6.04 12.61
N TRP A 64 -17.50 7.30 12.96
CA TRP A 64 -16.75 8.10 13.94
C TRP A 64 -16.64 7.44 15.33
N ASP A 65 -17.66 6.71 15.74
CA ASP A 65 -17.73 5.95 17.00
C ASP A 65 -16.69 4.82 17.09
N LYS A 66 -16.23 4.32 15.94
CA LYS A 66 -15.27 3.20 15.84
C LYS A 66 -13.84 3.64 15.54
N MET A 67 -13.56 4.94 15.50
CA MET A 67 -12.22 5.42 15.13
C MET A 67 -11.13 4.94 16.07
N ASN A 68 -11.43 4.83 17.36
CA ASN A 68 -10.45 4.46 18.39
C ASN A 68 -10.40 2.95 18.68
N THR A 69 -11.05 2.10 17.88
CA THR A 69 -10.90 0.65 18.04
C THR A 69 -9.45 0.25 17.70
N PRO A 70 -8.89 -0.79 18.37
CA PRO A 70 -7.53 -1.23 18.09
C PRO A 70 -7.29 -1.57 16.61
N GLU A 71 -8.27 -2.19 15.96
CA GLU A 71 -8.23 -2.55 14.53
C GLU A 71 -8.13 -1.30 13.64
N ASN A 72 -8.96 -0.29 13.85
CA ASN A 72 -8.93 0.93 13.04
C ASN A 72 -7.69 1.76 13.31
N GLN A 73 -7.22 1.85 14.55
CA GLN A 73 -5.95 2.50 14.87
C GLN A 73 -4.77 1.80 14.17
N GLN A 74 -4.75 0.46 14.16
CA GLN A 74 -3.72 -0.29 13.43
C GLN A 74 -3.74 -0.02 11.92
N ARG A 75 -4.92 0.12 11.30
CA ARG A 75 -5.05 0.47 9.88
C ARG A 75 -4.57 1.89 9.59
N ILE A 76 -5.03 2.84 10.40
CA ILE A 76 -4.66 4.25 10.31
C ILE A 76 -3.14 4.38 10.46
N ASP A 77 -2.53 3.68 11.42
CA ASP A 77 -1.08 3.76 11.66
C ASP A 77 -0.28 3.14 10.52
N GLN A 78 -0.73 2.05 9.91
CA GLN A 78 -0.11 1.51 8.70
C GLN A 78 -0.13 2.51 7.54
N LEU A 79 -1.27 3.16 7.29
CA LEU A 79 -1.40 4.19 6.26
C LEU A 79 -0.55 5.43 6.60
N ARG A 80 -0.53 5.88 7.85
CA ARG A 80 0.33 6.98 8.32
C ARG A 80 1.81 6.67 8.07
N ARG A 81 2.25 5.44 8.29
CA ARG A 81 3.64 5.03 7.99
C ARG A 81 3.95 5.13 6.50
N LEU A 82 3.05 4.72 5.60
CA LEU A 82 3.21 4.90 4.15
C LEU A 82 3.32 6.38 3.76
N ILE A 83 2.45 7.22 4.31
CA ILE A 83 2.48 8.68 4.12
C ILE A 83 3.81 9.26 4.63
N ALA A 84 4.25 8.84 5.81
CA ALA A 84 5.49 9.29 6.41
C ALA A 84 6.70 8.92 5.53
N LEU A 85 6.78 7.68 5.04
CA LEU A 85 7.85 7.25 4.12
C LEU A 85 7.89 8.13 2.87
N ARG A 86 6.75 8.39 2.22
CA ARG A 86 6.71 9.26 1.04
C ARG A 86 7.17 10.68 1.35
N ARG A 87 6.80 11.22 2.52
CA ARG A 87 7.19 12.57 2.95
C ARG A 87 8.68 12.68 3.24
N THR A 88 9.27 11.65 3.86
CA THR A 88 10.66 11.68 4.33
C THR A 88 11.67 11.24 3.26
N LEU A 89 11.25 10.44 2.28
CA LEU A 89 12.12 9.92 1.23
C LEU A 89 11.83 10.62 -0.11
N PRO A 90 12.70 11.55 -0.56
CA PRO A 90 12.55 12.19 -1.87
C PRO A 90 12.44 11.19 -3.02
N GLU A 91 13.10 10.03 -2.92
CA GLU A 91 13.09 9.00 -3.97
C GLU A 91 11.69 8.45 -4.27
N LEU A 92 10.74 8.54 -3.32
CA LEU A 92 9.36 8.12 -3.51
C LEU A 92 8.50 9.20 -4.18
N ARG A 93 8.93 10.47 -4.15
CA ARG A 93 8.26 11.60 -4.81
C ARG A 93 8.82 11.84 -6.20
N ASP A 94 10.13 11.77 -6.33
CA ASP A 94 10.86 12.10 -7.55
C ASP A 94 11.39 10.85 -8.26
N GLY A 95 11.71 10.97 -9.54
CA GLY A 95 12.26 9.88 -10.35
C GLY A 95 11.25 8.79 -10.71
N MET A 96 11.63 7.97 -11.69
CA MET A 96 10.78 6.89 -12.21
C MET A 96 11.14 5.55 -11.55
N PRO A 97 10.15 4.67 -11.31
CA PRO A 97 10.41 3.32 -10.83
C PRO A 97 11.19 2.51 -11.86
N VAL A 98 12.19 1.76 -11.39
CA VAL A 98 12.88 0.75 -12.20
C VAL A 98 12.37 -0.61 -11.77
N PHE A 99 11.52 -1.22 -12.59
CA PHE A 99 10.99 -2.55 -12.34
C PHE A 99 12.08 -3.60 -12.52
N ARG A 100 12.06 -4.59 -11.62
CA ARG A 100 12.96 -5.75 -11.63
C ARG A 100 12.15 -7.02 -11.79
N GLN A 101 12.81 -8.08 -12.25
CA GLN A 101 12.18 -9.39 -12.34
C GLN A 101 12.04 -9.99 -10.94
N ALA A 102 10.80 -10.20 -10.51
CA ALA A 102 10.51 -10.96 -9.29
C ALA A 102 10.63 -12.47 -9.57
N PRO A 103 10.94 -13.30 -8.55
CA PRO A 103 11.19 -14.73 -8.75
C PRO A 103 9.92 -15.55 -8.99
N GLY A 104 8.75 -15.05 -8.57
CA GLY A 104 7.47 -15.76 -8.67
C GLY A 104 6.39 -14.98 -9.41
N ALA A 105 5.36 -15.71 -9.84
CA ALA A 105 4.16 -15.10 -10.42
C ALA A 105 3.46 -14.21 -9.39
N ARG A 106 2.91 -13.07 -9.86
CA ARG A 106 2.20 -12.08 -9.03
C ARG A 106 3.06 -11.49 -7.90
N GLN A 107 4.38 -11.48 -8.07
CA GLN A 107 5.29 -10.74 -7.21
C GLN A 107 5.75 -9.48 -7.95
N VAL A 108 5.80 -8.36 -7.25
CA VAL A 108 6.19 -7.06 -7.82
C VAL A 108 7.45 -6.60 -7.12
N TRP A 109 8.48 -6.31 -7.92
CA TRP A 109 9.73 -5.72 -7.46
C TRP A 109 10.04 -4.47 -8.27
N TYR A 110 10.27 -3.34 -7.60
CA TYR A 110 10.89 -2.20 -8.26
C TYR A 110 11.72 -1.36 -7.30
N CYS A 111 12.59 -0.55 -7.88
CA CYS A 111 13.46 0.39 -7.18
C CYS A 111 13.02 1.83 -7.45
N ARG A 112 13.07 2.65 -6.42
CA ARG A 112 12.94 4.11 -6.41
C ARG A 112 14.24 4.67 -5.82
N GLY A 113 15.21 4.97 -6.70
CA GLY A 113 16.58 5.27 -6.25
C GLY A 113 17.15 4.08 -5.46
N ARG A 114 17.46 4.31 -4.17
CA ARG A 114 17.94 3.27 -3.25
C ARG A 114 16.82 2.47 -2.57
N VAL A 115 15.59 2.96 -2.61
CA VAL A 115 14.45 2.31 -1.97
C VAL A 115 13.96 1.17 -2.86
N GLU A 116 13.83 -0.03 -2.31
CA GLU A 116 13.17 -1.17 -2.94
C GLU A 116 11.76 -1.33 -2.40
N VAL A 117 10.83 -1.60 -3.30
CA VAL A 117 9.45 -1.95 -2.98
C VAL A 117 9.20 -3.36 -3.50
N LEU A 118 8.85 -4.25 -2.57
CA LEU A 118 8.59 -5.67 -2.83
C LEU A 118 7.18 -6.01 -2.34
N LEU A 119 6.33 -6.51 -3.24
CA LEU A 119 4.97 -6.93 -2.94
C LEU A 119 4.81 -8.38 -3.34
N ASN A 120 4.40 -9.24 -2.42
CA ASN A 120 4.14 -10.64 -2.71
C ASN A 120 2.63 -10.89 -2.82
N ALA A 121 2.05 -10.69 -4.00
CA ALA A 121 0.66 -11.04 -4.28
C ALA A 121 0.53 -12.46 -4.89
N GLY A 122 1.60 -13.25 -4.82
CA GLY A 122 1.64 -14.67 -5.18
C GLY A 122 1.19 -15.57 -4.04
N THR A 123 1.34 -16.87 -4.22
CA THR A 123 0.92 -17.90 -3.25
C THR A 123 2.09 -18.55 -2.51
N THR A 124 3.32 -18.29 -2.94
CA THR A 124 4.53 -18.83 -2.31
C THR A 124 5.31 -17.72 -1.58
N PRO A 125 5.99 -18.05 -0.47
CA PRO A 125 6.89 -17.10 0.18
C PRO A 125 8.04 -16.66 -0.73
N TRP A 126 8.49 -15.42 -0.54
CA TRP A 126 9.61 -14.84 -1.27
C TRP A 126 10.79 -14.61 -0.32
N GLU A 127 11.88 -15.34 -0.57
CA GLU A 127 13.15 -15.16 0.13
C GLU A 127 13.86 -13.88 -0.33
N LEU A 128 14.14 -13.00 0.62
CA LEU A 128 14.79 -11.72 0.38
C LEU A 128 16.25 -11.77 0.84
N CYS A 129 17.12 -10.96 0.23
CA CYS A 129 18.47 -10.73 0.75
C CYS A 129 18.39 -9.98 2.10
N PRO A 130 19.08 -10.42 3.17
CA PRO A 130 18.91 -9.86 4.52
C PRO A 130 19.61 -8.52 4.77
N GLU A 131 20.46 -8.06 3.86
CA GLU A 131 21.44 -6.97 4.11
C GLU A 131 20.87 -5.54 4.08
N LYS A 132 19.56 -5.36 3.91
CA LYS A 132 18.94 -4.04 3.71
C LYS A 132 18.13 -3.58 4.91
N GLU A 133 18.14 -2.27 5.16
CA GLU A 133 17.36 -1.64 6.22
C GLU A 133 15.87 -1.70 5.86
N VAL A 134 15.07 -2.39 6.68
CA VAL A 134 13.62 -2.46 6.49
C VAL A 134 12.96 -1.17 7.01
N LEU A 135 12.32 -0.43 6.12
CA LEU A 135 11.64 0.83 6.41
C LEU A 135 10.17 0.59 6.80
N LEU A 136 9.51 -0.33 6.10
CA LEU A 136 8.16 -0.80 6.39
C LEU A 136 8.01 -2.24 5.93
N ALA A 137 7.38 -3.07 6.75
CA ALA A 137 7.05 -4.43 6.37
C ALA A 137 5.69 -4.86 6.94
N ARG A 138 5.05 -5.76 6.19
CA ARG A 138 3.84 -6.49 6.55
C ARG A 138 4.03 -7.92 6.06
N GLY A 139 3.91 -8.91 6.94
CA GLY A 139 4.13 -10.32 6.58
C GLY A 139 5.59 -10.69 6.26
N LEU A 140 6.56 -9.95 6.80
CA LEU A 140 7.99 -10.30 6.72
C LEU A 140 8.42 -10.96 8.03
N THR A 141 8.95 -12.17 7.95
CA THR A 141 9.54 -12.90 9.10
C THR A 141 10.97 -13.27 8.77
N GLY A 142 11.93 -12.71 9.50
CA GLY A 142 13.35 -12.79 9.13
C GLY A 142 13.57 -12.17 7.75
N ASN A 143 14.04 -12.96 6.80
CA ASN A 143 14.24 -12.55 5.41
C ASN A 143 13.15 -13.09 4.46
N ARG A 144 12.08 -13.71 4.97
CA ARG A 144 11.04 -14.37 4.18
C ARG A 144 9.76 -13.54 4.16
N LEU A 145 9.37 -13.09 2.98
CA LEU A 145 8.14 -12.33 2.74
C LEU A 145 6.99 -13.26 2.39
N ALA A 146 6.00 -13.40 3.28
CA ALA A 146 4.84 -14.24 3.11
C ALA A 146 3.94 -13.78 1.93
N PRO A 147 3.08 -14.67 1.38
CA PRO A 147 1.95 -14.26 0.55
C PRO A 147 1.13 -13.14 1.21
N GLY A 148 0.70 -12.14 0.43
CA GLY A 148 0.06 -10.92 0.93
C GLY A 148 1.03 -9.90 1.56
N GLY A 149 2.32 -10.21 1.57
CA GLY A 149 3.35 -9.40 2.21
C GLY A 149 3.74 -8.14 1.43
N ILE A 150 4.28 -7.18 2.17
CA ILE A 150 4.89 -5.93 1.70
C ILE A 150 6.24 -5.79 2.38
N CYS A 151 7.28 -5.44 1.64
CA CYS A 151 8.56 -5.01 2.18
C CYS A 151 9.05 -3.79 1.43
N ILE A 152 9.25 -2.68 2.14
CA ILE A 152 9.90 -1.47 1.66
C ILE A 152 11.20 -1.33 2.43
N ARG A 153 12.33 -1.27 1.72
CA ARG A 153 13.67 -1.31 2.32
C ARG A 153 14.65 -0.44 1.54
N ARG A 154 15.80 -0.10 2.12
CA ARG A 154 16.89 0.59 1.42
C ARG A 154 18.26 0.09 1.84
#